data_AF-A0A359EH82-F1
#
_entry.id   AF-A0A359EH82-F1
#
_cell.length_a   1.000
_cell.length_b   1.000
_cell.length_c   1.000
_cell.angle_alpha   90.00
_cell.angle_beta   90.00
_cell.angle_gamma   90.00
#
_symmetry.space_group_name_H-M   'P 1'
#
loop_
_entity.id
_entity.type
_entity.pdbx_description
1 polymer ?
#
loop_
_entity_poly.entity_id
_entity_poly.type
_entity_poly.pdbx_seq_one_letter_code
_entity_poly.pdbx_strand_id
1 'polypeptide(L)'
;AAGHGELYLRLLSARQPDYREKIWDQAAGAIVIEEAGGTVTDLDGKPLDFTQGRTLAKNRGICGSNGVLHEKALATLKALGA
;
A
#
# COMPACT_ATOMS: atom_id res chain seq x y z
N ALA A 1 4.66 -7.67 -9.03
CA ALA A 1 4.57 -7.56 -10.50
C ALA A 1 5.24 -8.76 -11.19
N ALA A 2 6.57 -8.91 -11.16
CA ALA A 2 7.26 -10.01 -11.84
C ALA A 2 7.13 -11.41 -11.18
N GLY A 3 6.27 -11.58 -10.16
CA GLY A 3 6.08 -12.85 -9.46
C GLY A 3 7.20 -13.26 -8.48
N HIS A 4 8.21 -12.42 -8.25
CA HIS A 4 9.31 -12.74 -7.31
C HIS A 4 8.97 -12.51 -5.82
N GLY A 5 7.78 -11.97 -5.53
CA GLY A 5 7.35 -11.68 -4.18
C GLY A 5 5.83 -11.52 -4.12
N GLU A 6 5.25 -11.97 -3.00
CA GLU A 6 3.81 -12.05 -2.82
C GLU A 6 3.21 -10.84 -2.11
N LEU A 7 3.98 -10.19 -1.23
CA LEU A 7 3.57 -9.05 -0.43
C LEU A 7 4.65 -7.98 -0.39
N TYR A 8 4.24 -6.73 -0.54
CA TYR A 8 5.02 -5.53 -0.30
C TYR A 8 4.29 -4.71 0.77
N LEU A 9 4.94 -4.49 1.91
CA LEU A 9 4.37 -3.73 3.01
C LEU A 9 5.26 -2.55 3.34
N ARG A 10 4.65 -1.36 3.44
CA ARG A 10 5.30 -0.16 3.96
C ARG A 10 4.55 0.31 5.19
N LEU A 11 5.08 -0.08 6.35
CA LEU A 11 4.52 0.25 7.66
C LEU A 11 4.99 1.62 8.13
N LEU A 12 4.16 2.26 8.95
CA LEU A 12 4.49 3.54 9.55
C LEU A 12 5.37 3.33 10.79
N SER A 13 6.35 4.22 10.97
CA SER A 13 7.14 4.25 12.19
C SER A 13 6.29 4.80 13.34
N ALA A 14 6.38 4.17 14.52
CA ALA A 14 5.75 4.70 15.74
C ALA A 14 6.23 6.12 16.10
N ARG A 15 7.39 6.56 15.60
CA ARG A 15 7.90 7.92 15.77
C ARG A 15 7.26 8.95 14.82
N GLN A 16 6.62 8.50 13.74
CA GLN A 16 6.04 9.34 12.70
C GLN A 16 4.71 8.75 12.20
N PRO A 17 3.67 8.64 13.05
CA PRO A 17 2.39 8.04 12.68
C PRO A 17 1.63 8.85 11.61
N ASP A 18 1.89 10.15 11.53
CA ASP A 18 1.27 11.05 10.56
C ASP A 18 2.05 11.17 9.24
N TYR A 19 3.10 10.35 9.05
CA TYR A 19 3.85 10.35 7.81
C TYR A 19 2.94 9.98 6.63
N ARG A 20 3.11 10.70 5.51
CA ARG A 20 2.38 10.48 4.27
C ARG A 20 3.38 10.28 3.14
N GLU A 21 3.19 9.18 2.44
CA GLU A 21 4.05 8.77 1.35
C GLU A 21 4.06 9.80 0.23
N LYS A 22 5.21 9.96 -0.42
CA LYS A 22 5.32 10.81 -1.61
C LYS A 22 4.80 10.04 -2.82
N ILE A 23 4.07 10.74 -3.69
CA ILE A 23 3.43 10.08 -4.85
C ILE A 23 4.44 9.44 -5.80
N TRP A 24 5.62 10.06 -5.96
CA TRP A 24 6.66 9.57 -6.88
C TRP A 24 7.32 8.27 -6.40
N ASP A 25 7.23 7.95 -5.11
CA ASP A 25 7.74 6.68 -4.58
C ASP A 25 6.79 5.51 -4.84
N GLN A 26 5.50 5.79 -5.11
CA GLN A 26 4.44 4.76 -5.12
C GLN A 26 3.71 4.64 -6.46
N ALA A 27 3.52 5.74 -7.20
CA ALA A 27 2.68 5.76 -8.40
C ALA A 27 3.12 4.74 -9.47
N ALA A 28 4.43 4.71 -9.78
CA ALA A 28 4.95 3.79 -10.80
C ALA A 28 4.85 2.32 -10.36
N GLY A 29 5.12 2.03 -9.08
CA GLY A 29 5.02 0.67 -8.55
C GLY A 29 3.57 0.18 -8.49
N ALA A 30 2.65 1.05 -8.07
CA ALA A 30 1.23 0.73 -7.95
C ALA A 30 0.64 0.28 -9.28
N ILE A 31 0.76 1.10 -10.33
CA ILE A 31 0.18 0.77 -11.64
C ILE A 31 0.78 -0.50 -12.24
N VAL A 32 2.09 -0.73 -12.09
CA VAL A 32 2.75 -1.94 -12.61
C VAL A 32 2.28 -3.20 -11.87
N ILE A 33 1.97 -3.11 -10.57
CA ILE A 33 1.42 -4.24 -9.82
C ILE A 33 -0.03 -4.49 -10.22
N GLU A 34 -0.85 -3.44 -10.31
CA GLU A 34 -2.28 -3.54 -10.65
C GLU A 34 -2.48 -4.10 -12.07
N GLU A 35 -1.75 -3.59 -13.07
CA GLU A 35 -1.80 -4.10 -14.45
C GLU A 35 -1.28 -5.54 -14.59
N ALA A 36 -0.45 -5.99 -13.65
CA ALA A 36 -0.01 -7.39 -13.57
C ALA A 36 -1.04 -8.30 -12.86
N GLY A 37 -2.22 -7.78 -12.51
CA GLY A 37 -3.28 -8.51 -11.80
C GLY A 37 -3.17 -8.51 -10.28
N GLY A 38 -2.23 -7.74 -9.71
CA GLY A 38 -2.10 -7.56 -8.27
C GLY A 38 -3.09 -6.54 -7.71
N THR A 39 -2.98 -6.27 -6.41
CA THR A 39 -3.79 -5.26 -5.72
C THR A 39 -2.91 -4.39 -4.84
N VAL A 40 -3.10 -3.08 -4.92
CA VAL A 40 -2.40 -2.08 -4.12
C VAL A 40 -3.40 -1.19 -3.39
N THR A 41 -3.26 -1.10 -2.08
CA THR A 41 -4.04 -0.25 -1.20
C THR A 41 -3.14 0.35 -0.14
N ASP A 42 -3.70 1.17 0.74
CA ASP A 42 -3.06 1.53 2.00
C ASP A 42 -3.27 0.46 3.08
N LEU A 43 -2.77 0.69 4.29
CA LEU A 43 -2.89 -0.29 5.38
C LEU A 43 -4.33 -0.50 5.89
N ASP A 44 -5.27 0.35 5.49
CA ASP A 44 -6.70 0.24 5.79
C ASP A 44 -7.50 -0.43 4.66
N GLY A 45 -6.85 -0.82 3.56
CA GLY A 45 -7.50 -1.38 2.38
C GLY A 45 -8.11 -0.33 1.46
N LYS A 46 -7.82 0.96 1.66
CA LYS A 46 -8.32 2.03 0.79
C LYS A 46 -7.43 2.16 -0.46
N PRO A 47 -8.02 2.38 -1.65
CA PRO A 47 -7.25 2.70 -2.85
C PRO A 47 -6.36 3.93 -2.66
N LEU A 48 -5.20 3.93 -3.30
CA LEU A 48 -4.27 5.06 -3.23
C LEU A 48 -4.83 6.28 -3.98
N ASP A 49 -4.93 7.41 -3.30
CA ASP A 49 -5.44 8.67 -3.87
C ASP A 49 -4.29 9.60 -4.26
N PHE A 50 -3.88 9.52 -5.53
CA PHE A 50 -2.83 10.35 -6.12
C PHE A 50 -3.29 11.77 -6.48
N THR A 51 -4.55 12.14 -6.23
CA THR A 51 -5.11 13.46 -6.61
C THR A 51 -4.86 14.56 -5.57
N GLN A 52 -4.18 14.22 -4.46
CA GLN A 52 -4.02 15.10 -3.29
C GLN A 52 -2.72 15.92 -3.30
N GLY A 53 -2.09 16.09 -4.48
CA GLY A 53 -0.84 16.83 -4.63
C GLY A 53 0.40 15.94 -4.48
N ARG A 54 1.43 16.40 -3.75
CA ARG A 54 2.75 15.74 -3.70
C ARG A 54 2.81 14.51 -2.79
N THR A 55 1.79 14.27 -1.99
CA THR A 55 1.73 13.15 -1.04
C THR A 55 0.42 12.41 -1.17
N LEU A 56 0.41 11.15 -0.76
CA LEU A 56 -0.80 10.35 -0.54
C LEU A 56 -1.50 10.80 0.75
N ALA A 57 -1.98 12.05 0.77
CA ALA A 57 -2.44 12.72 1.99
C ALA A 57 -3.61 12.00 2.69
N LYS A 58 -4.40 11.24 1.91
CA LYS A 58 -5.59 10.51 2.36
C LYS A 58 -5.37 9.00 2.56
N ASN A 59 -4.12 8.56 2.58
CA ASN A 59 -3.72 7.16 2.75
C ASN A 59 -2.61 7.05 3.79
N ARG A 60 -2.49 5.87 4.42
CA ARG A 60 -1.42 5.60 5.40
C ARG A 60 -0.68 4.30 5.03
N GLY A 61 0.63 4.37 4.92
CA GLY A 61 1.45 3.23 4.52
C GLY A 61 1.04 2.67 3.14
N ILE A 62 1.53 1.47 2.82
CA ILE A 62 1.27 0.79 1.53
C ILE A 62 1.14 -0.71 1.77
N CYS A 63 0.15 -1.33 1.14
CA CYS A 63 -0.01 -2.77 1.02
C CYS A 63 -0.13 -3.13 -0.47
N GLY A 64 0.91 -3.76 -1.03
CA GLY A 64 0.87 -4.36 -2.36
C GLY A 64 0.86 -5.88 -2.25
N SER A 65 0.08 -6.55 -3.10
CA SER A 65 0.01 -8.02 -3.11
C SER A 65 -0.24 -8.60 -4.50
N ASN A 66 -0.16 -9.93 -4.62
CA ASN A 66 -0.61 -10.69 -5.79
C ASN A 66 -2.15 -10.73 -5.99
N GLY A 67 -2.92 -9.96 -5.23
CA GLY A 67 -4.38 -9.93 -5.24
C GLY A 67 -5.00 -11.04 -4.38
N VAL A 68 -4.55 -12.29 -4.55
CA VAL A 68 -5.09 -13.46 -3.81
C VAL A 68 -4.91 -13.32 -2.30
N LEU A 69 -3.78 -12.77 -1.85
CA LEU A 69 -3.45 -12.65 -0.43
C LEU A 69 -3.89 -11.33 0.21
N HIS A 70 -4.46 -10.39 -0.56
CA HIS A 70 -4.65 -9.01 -0.13
C HIS A 70 -5.52 -8.89 1.13
N GLU A 71 -6.73 -9.45 1.10
CA GLU A 71 -7.67 -9.41 2.22
C GLU A 71 -7.10 -10.06 3.48
N LYS A 72 -6.37 -11.17 3.34
CA LYS A 72 -5.75 -11.86 4.47
C LYS A 72 -4.61 -11.02 5.07
N ALA A 73 -3.85 -10.32 4.24
CA ALA A 73 -2.81 -9.39 4.70
C ALA A 73 -3.44 -8.23 5.50
N LEU A 74 -4.49 -7.59 4.96
CA LEU A 74 -5.20 -6.50 5.64
C LEU A 74 -5.81 -6.94 6.97
N ALA A 75 -6.46 -8.11 7.01
CA ALA A 75 -7.00 -8.67 8.25
C ALA A 75 -5.91 -8.90 9.30
N THR A 76 -4.73 -9.35 8.89
CA THR A 76 -3.58 -9.57 9.78
C THR A 76 -3.02 -8.24 10.29
N LEU A 77 -2.86 -7.25 9.42
CA LEU A 77 -2.40 -5.90 9.80
C LEU A 77 -3.34 -5.28 10.85
N LYS A 78 -4.65 -5.36 10.62
CA LYS A 78 -5.66 -4.88 11.55
C LYS A 78 -5.59 -5.59 12.91
N ALA A 79 -5.38 -6.91 12.92
CA ALA A 79 -5.24 -7.67 14.16
C ALA A 79 -3.97 -7.28 14.96
N LEU A 80 -2.93 -6.83 14.28
CA LEU A 80 -1.68 -6.36 14.89
C LEU A 80 -1.73 -4.89 15.33
N GLY A 81 -2.79 -4.14 14.95
CA GLY A 81 -2.86 -2.70 15.16
C GLY A 81 -1.77 -1.92 14.42
N ALA A 82 -1.24 -2.51 13.34
CA ALA A 82 -0.37 -1.83 12.38
C ALA A 82 -1.18 -0.77 11.64
#